data_AF-A0A8T4FST3-F1
#
_entry.id   AF-A0A8T4FST3-F1
#
_cell.length_a   1.000
_cell.length_b   1.000
_cell.length_c   1.000
_cell.angle_alpha   90.00
_cell.angle_beta   90.00
_cell.angle_gamma   90.00
#
_symmetry.space_group_name_H-M   'P 1'
#
loop_
_entity.id
_entity.type
_entity.pdbx_description
1 polymer ?
#
loop_
_entity_poly.entity_id
_entity_poly.type
_entity_poly.pdbx_seq_one_letter_code
_entity_poly.pdbx_strand_id
1 'polypeptide(L)' 'MNIQEAKDCIRDAVTSYLSRDGNGDYSIPRSKQRPLVIMGAPGLGKTAIMSQVAAELGIGYVGYAMTHHT' A
#
# COMPACT_ATOMS: atom_id res chain seq x y z
N MET A 1 -1.35 15.98 7.42
CA MET A 1 -0.90 14.60 7.21
C MET A 1 -0.30 14.03 8.48
N ASN A 2 -1.14 13.35 9.26
CA ASN A 2 -0.79 12.53 10.41
C ASN A 2 -0.74 11.04 9.99
N ILE A 3 -0.42 10.16 10.95
CA ILE A 3 -0.28 8.72 10.67
C ILE A 3 -1.59 8.05 10.24
N GLN A 4 -2.73 8.52 10.79
CA GLN A 4 -4.04 8.01 10.45
C GLN A 4 -4.40 8.39 9.00
N GLU A 5 -4.21 9.66 8.64
CA GLU A 5 -4.43 10.16 7.27
C GLU A 5 -3.55 9.41 6.26
N ALA A 6 -2.30 9.10 6.61
CA ALA A 6 -1.41 8.30 5.76
C ALA A 6 -1.95 6.87 5.56
N LYS A 7 -2.45 6.24 6.63
CA LYS A 7 -3.04 4.90 6.58
C LYS A 7 -4.30 4.87 5.71
N ASP A 8 -5.16 5.88 5.87
CA ASP A 8 -6.39 6.02 5.08
C ASP A 8 -6.07 6.24 3.59
N CYS A 9 -5.10 7.11 3.28
CA CYS A 9 -4.65 7.33 1.91
C CYS A 9 -4.14 6.04 1.24
N ILE A 10 -3.35 5.23 1.96
CA ILE A 10 -2.86 3.95 1.43
C ILE A 10 -4.03 2.99 1.21
N ARG A 11 -4.98 2.91 2.16
CA ARG A 11 -6.15 2.03 2.05
C ARG A 11 -6.97 2.37 0.82
N ASP A 12 -7.24 3.66 0.59
CA ASP A 12 -8.03 4.13 -0.53
C ASP A 12 -7.33 3.86 -1.87
N ALA A 13 -6.02 4.09 -1.93
CA ALA A 13 -5.22 3.81 -3.13
C ALA A 13 -5.20 2.31 -3.46
N VAL A 14 -4.95 1.45 -2.47
CA VAL A 14 -4.92 0.00 -2.66
C VAL A 14 -6.30 -0.53 -3.07
N THR A 15 -7.36 -0.06 -2.40
CA THR A 15 -8.75 -0.43 -2.75
C THR A 15 -9.07 -0.02 -4.20
N SER A 16 -8.65 1.18 -4.62
CA SER A 16 -8.85 1.64 -6.00
C SER A 16 -8.07 0.80 -7.02
N TYR A 17 -6.86 0.37 -6.68
CA TYR A 17 -6.03 -0.49 -7.55
C TYR A 17 -6.51 -1.95 -7.62
N LEU A 18 -7.20 -2.44 -6.60
CA LEU A 18 -7.75 -3.79 -6.56
C LEU A 18 -9.23 -3.86 -6.96
N SER A 19 -9.91 -2.71 -7.04
CA SER A 19 -11.29 -2.60 -7.51
C SER A 19 -11.43 -3.14 -8.93
N ARG A 20 -12.52 -3.88 -9.15
CA ARG A 20 -12.87 -4.48 -10.44
C ARG A 20 -14.25 -4.00 -10.87
N ASP A 21 -14.44 -3.91 -12.18
CA ASP A 21 -15.74 -3.61 -12.78
C ASP A 21 -16.63 -4.86 -12.87
N GLY A 22 -17.82 -4.70 -13.48
CA GLY A 22 -18.78 -5.79 -13.67
C GLY A 22 -18.29 -6.93 -14.56
N ASN A 23 -17.22 -6.73 -15.34
CA ASN A 23 -16.61 -7.75 -16.18
C ASN A 23 -15.45 -8.47 -15.47
N GLY A 24 -15.11 -8.03 -14.25
CA GLY A 24 -14.00 -8.57 -13.47
C GLY A 24 -12.64 -7.96 -13.85
N ASP A 25 -12.60 -6.96 -14.72
CA ASP A 25 -11.38 -6.22 -15.09
C ASP A 25 -11.05 -5.18 -14.02
N TYR A 26 -9.76 -4.87 -13.86
CA TYR A 26 -9.34 -3.81 -12.93
C TYR A 26 -9.85 -2.45 -13.40
N SER A 27 -10.58 -1.75 -12.53
CA SER A 27 -11.11 -0.39 -12.82
C SER A 27 -10.00 0.59 -13.18
N ILE A 28 -8.84 0.44 -12.56
CA ILE A 28 -7.59 1.11 -12.97
C ILE A 28 -6.67 0.07 -13.61
N PRO A 29 -6.39 0.16 -14.93
CA PRO A 29 -5.50 -0.77 -15.61
C PRO A 29 -4.15 -0.89 -14.92
N ARG A 30 -3.59 -2.11 -14.84
CA ARG A 30 -2.31 -2.38 -14.15
C ARG A 30 -1.17 -1.46 -14.60
N SER A 31 -1.09 -1.13 -15.89
CA SER A 31 -0.09 -0.20 -16.45
C SER A 31 -0.23 1.26 -15.98
N LYS A 32 -1.42 1.64 -15.47
CA LYS A 32 -1.71 2.97 -14.94
C LYS A 32 -1.62 3.04 -13.41
N GLN A 33 -1.54 1.90 -12.71
CA GLN A 33 -1.28 1.86 -11.28
C GLN A 33 0.13 2.42 -10.99
N ARG A 34 0.31 3.11 -9.87
CA ARG A 34 1.56 3.79 -9.51
C ARG A 34 2.08 3.28 -8.17
N PRO A 35 3.41 3.22 -7.98
CA PRO A 35 3.99 2.90 -6.68
C PRO A 35 3.55 3.91 -5.60
N LEU A 36 3.27 3.41 -4.40
CA LEU A 36 3.03 4.23 -3.22
C LEU A 36 4.35 4.39 -2.44
N VAL A 37 4.65 5.63 -2.04
CA VAL A 37 5.86 5.96 -1.28
C VAL A 37 5.47 6.57 0.07
N ILE A 38 5.96 5.98 1.16
CA ILE A 38 5.80 6.53 2.51
C ILE A 38 7.13 7.13 2.96
N MET A 39 7.15 8.45 3.15
CA MET A 39 8.34 9.18 3.63
C MET A 39 8.15 9.61 5.08
N GLY A 40 9.26 9.69 5.83
CA GLY A 40 9.27 10.17 7.21
C GLY A 40 10.51 9.71 7.98
N ALA A 41 10.71 10.27 9.18
CA ALA A 41 11.82 9.91 10.06
C ALA A 41 11.87 8.39 10.38
N PRO A 42 13.08 7.82 10.61
CA PRO A 42 13.21 6.43 11.05
C PRO A 42 12.45 6.19 12.36
N GLY A 43 11.93 4.98 12.56
CA GLY A 43 11.17 4.61 13.77
C GLY A 43 9.68 4.96 13.79
N LEU A 44 9.15 5.70 12.81
CA LEU A 44 7.73 6.07 12.73
C LEU A 44 6.77 4.92 12.34
N GLY A 45 7.25 3.68 12.24
CA GLY A 45 6.40 2.53 11.92
C GLY A 45 5.91 2.47 10.47
N LYS A 46 6.62 3.08 9.50
CA LYS A 46 6.24 3.07 8.07
C LYS A 46 5.94 1.67 7.53
N THR A 47 6.79 0.70 7.83
CA THR A 47 6.58 -0.71 7.46
C THR A 47 5.38 -1.32 8.19
N ALA A 48 5.19 -0.98 9.47
CA ALA A 48 4.08 -1.49 10.27
C ALA A 48 2.72 -0.98 9.78
N ILE A 49 2.64 0.28 9.31
CA ILE A 49 1.44 0.82 8.66
C ILE A 49 1.05 -0.06 7.47
N MET A 50 2.03 -0.43 6.63
CA MET A 50 1.78 -1.22 5.44
C MET A 50 1.26 -2.63 5.75
N SER A 51 1.84 -3.29 6.76
CA SER A 51 1.33 -4.58 7.23
C SER A 51 -0.08 -4.49 7.83
N GLN A 52 -0.39 -3.41 8.55
CA GLN A 52 -1.72 -3.20 9.13
C GLN A 52 -2.77 -2.99 8.04
N VAL A 53 -2.49 -2.15 7.04
CA VAL A 53 -3.43 -1.93 5.93
C VAL A 53 -3.70 -3.22 5.18
N ALA A 54 -2.67 -4.05 4.94
CA ALA A 54 -2.86 -5.33 4.28
C ALA A 54 -3.75 -6.28 5.09
N ALA A 55 -3.55 -6.36 6.41
CA ALA A 55 -4.38 -7.16 7.30
C ALA A 55 -5.84 -6.66 7.32
N GLU A 56 -6.05 -5.35 7.40
CA GLU A 56 -7.39 -4.73 7.39
C GLU A 56 -8.14 -4.97 6.07
N LEU A 57 -7.42 -4.99 4.95
CA LEU A 57 -8.00 -5.24 3.63
C LEU A 57 -8.10 -6.73 3.29
N GLY A 58 -7.55 -7.62 4.13
CA GLY A 58 -7.52 -9.07 3.87
C GLY A 58 -6.70 -9.47 2.64
N ILE A 59 -5.65 -8.71 2.32
CA ILE A 59 -4.80 -8.95 1.14
C ILE A 59 -3.44 -9.52 1.54
N GLY A 60 -2.82 -10.27 0.62
CA GLY A 60 -1.45 -10.76 0.80
C GLY A 60 -0.45 -9.62 0.85
N TYR A 61 0.50 -9.69 1.80
CA TYR A 61 1.60 -8.72 1.95
C TYR A 61 2.94 -9.43 1.88
N VAL A 62 3.79 -8.98 0.96
CA VAL A 62 5.18 -9.45 0.84
C VAL A 62 6.10 -8.28 1.18
N GLY A 63 6.81 -8.42 2.29
CA GLY A 63 7.82 -7.46 2.74
C GLY A 63 9.21 -7.90 2.32
N TYR A 64 10.00 -6.96 1.79
CA TYR A 64 11.42 -7.16 1.51
C TYR A 64 12.20 -5.98 2.08
N ALA A 65 13.30 -6.25 2.76
CA ALA A 65 14.26 -5.25 3.21
C ALA A 65 15.49 -5.34 2.31
N MET A 66 15.90 -4.22 1.74
CA MET A 66 17.15 -4.14 0.97
C MET A 66 18.31 -4.54 1.88
N THR A 67 18.95 -5.66 1.59
CA THR A 67 20.21 -6.01 2.23
C THR A 67 21.32 -5.18 1.59
N HIS A 68 22.07 -4.45 2.41
CA HIS A 68 23.30 -3.83 1.94
C HIS A 68 24.41 -4.88 2.07
N HIS A 69 24.76 -5.52 0.96
CA HIS A 69 25.98 -6.32 0.88
C HIS A 69 27.12 -5.33 0.62
N THR A 70 27.85 -5.00 1.68
CA THR A 70 29.13 -4.30 1.58
C THR A 70 30.22 -5.31 1.29
#